data_AF-A0A6B0ZUH4-F1
#
_entry.id   AF-A0A6B0ZUH4-F1
#
_cell.length_a   1.000
_cell.length_b   1.000
_cell.length_c   1.000
_cell.angle_alpha   90.00
_cell.angle_beta   90.00
_cell.angle_gamma   90.00
#
_symmetry.space_group_name_H-M   'P 1'
#
loop_
_entity.id
_entity.type
_entity.pdbx_description
1 polymer ?
#
loop_
_entity_poly.entity_id
_entity_poly.type
_entity_poly.pdbx_seq_one_letter_code
_entity_poly.pdbx_strand_id
1 'polypeptide(L)'
;MRPLRLFAFLTLSAFVLVAAGSRIDSYDHFDVEQWRPLVEEIFPVDEVDDVLSVMACESHGNPSTRYMEEWGVESVGLMQINEGWLTGWSRPEWSILSHNGEPVDLTDPATNLQAAKFVRYFEDATGLDPWSQWACQPQRQT
;
A
#
# COMPACT_ATOMS: atom_id res chain seq x y z
N MET A 1 57.59 10.54 -50.97
CA MET A 1 57.35 10.72 -49.52
C MET A 1 56.27 11.77 -49.31
N ARG A 2 55.09 11.35 -48.80
CA ARG A 2 54.09 12.07 -47.97
C ARG A 2 52.73 11.36 -48.13
N PRO A 3 52.13 10.81 -47.07
CA PRO A 3 50.75 10.32 -47.10
C PRO A 3 49.80 11.44 -46.64
N LEU A 4 48.64 11.59 -47.28
CA LEU A 4 47.54 12.38 -46.73
C LEU A 4 46.37 11.44 -46.40
N ARG A 5 45.88 11.62 -45.18
CA ARG A 5 45.06 10.71 -44.39
C ARG A 5 43.59 10.73 -44.82
N LEU A 6 42.97 9.55 -44.78
CA LEU A 6 41.51 9.39 -44.75
C LEU A 6 40.93 10.16 -43.57
N PHE A 7 39.89 10.96 -43.81
CA PHE A 7 38.96 11.39 -42.78
C PHE A 7 37.70 10.50 -42.88
N ALA A 8 37.57 9.58 -41.93
CA ALA A 8 36.32 8.85 -41.70
C ALA A 8 35.36 9.77 -40.95
N PHE A 9 34.19 10.02 -41.52
CA PHE A 9 33.06 10.63 -40.82
C PHE A 9 32.38 9.57 -39.96
N LEU A 10 32.55 9.65 -38.64
CA LEU A 10 31.72 8.94 -37.67
C LEU A 10 30.57 9.87 -37.29
N THR A 11 29.37 9.61 -37.81
CA THR A 11 28.14 10.24 -37.32
C THR A 11 27.71 9.53 -36.03
N LEU A 12 27.91 10.19 -34.89
CA LEU A 12 27.31 9.79 -33.62
C LEU A 12 25.82 10.17 -33.66
N SER A 13 24.93 9.19 -33.88
CA SER A 13 23.51 9.37 -33.59
C SER A 13 23.31 9.28 -32.08
N ALA A 14 22.94 10.39 -31.45
CA ALA A 14 22.52 10.43 -30.06
C ALA A 14 21.12 9.83 -29.93
N PHE A 15 21.00 8.70 -29.23
CA PHE A 15 19.72 8.23 -28.70
C PHE A 15 19.33 9.14 -27.53
N VAL A 16 18.19 9.83 -27.67
CA VAL A 16 17.54 10.50 -26.54
C VAL A 16 16.82 9.41 -25.75
N LEU A 17 17.41 8.98 -24.62
CA LEU A 17 16.66 8.29 -23.58
C LEU A 17 15.69 9.31 -22.97
N VAL A 18 14.39 9.11 -23.18
CA VAL A 18 13.38 9.72 -22.31
C VAL A 18 13.50 9.00 -20.98
N ALA A 19 14.20 9.60 -20.02
CA ALA A 19 14.11 9.17 -18.64
C ALA A 19 12.66 9.38 -18.20
N ALA A 20 11.93 8.28 -17.98
CA ALA A 20 10.72 8.32 -17.19
C ALA A 20 11.11 8.97 -15.85
N GLY A 21 10.53 10.14 -15.58
CA GLY A 21 10.86 10.91 -14.39
C GLY A 21 10.64 10.05 -13.16
N SER A 22 11.75 9.66 -12.52
CA SER A 22 11.74 9.11 -11.18
C SER A 22 11.24 10.22 -10.26
N ARG A 23 9.94 10.24 -9.96
CA ARG A 23 9.42 10.98 -8.82
C ARG A 23 9.83 10.23 -7.56
N ILE A 24 11.05 10.50 -7.13
CA ILE A 24 11.51 10.19 -5.78
C ILE A 24 11.12 11.42 -4.96
N ASP A 25 9.91 11.42 -4.42
CA ASP A 25 9.52 12.34 -3.36
C ASP A 25 9.17 11.51 -2.11
N SER A 26 10.11 11.50 -1.17
CA SER A 26 9.89 11.32 0.28
C SER A 26 9.35 9.97 0.82
N TYR A 27 9.85 8.81 0.36
CA TYR A 27 9.69 7.53 1.10
C TYR A 27 11.03 6.79 1.21
N ASP A 28 11.99 7.39 1.90
CA ASP A 28 13.33 6.80 2.01
C ASP A 28 13.49 5.85 3.21
N HIS A 29 12.43 5.47 3.95
CA HIS A 29 12.61 4.68 5.18
C HIS A 29 11.85 3.36 5.30
N PHE A 30 10.76 3.11 4.56
CA PHE A 30 10.07 1.82 4.61
C PHE A 30 9.74 1.31 3.21
N ASP A 31 10.38 0.19 2.86
CA ASP A 31 10.09 -0.52 1.61
C ASP A 31 8.73 -1.22 1.77
N VAL A 32 7.73 -0.70 1.07
CA VAL A 32 6.38 -1.32 0.93
C VAL A 32 6.13 -1.78 -0.50
N GLU A 33 7.03 -1.47 -1.42
CA GLU A 33 6.86 -1.70 -2.86
C GLU A 33 6.84 -3.20 -3.19
N GLN A 34 7.43 -4.05 -2.34
CA GLN A 34 7.27 -5.51 -2.44
C GLN A 34 5.81 -5.97 -2.38
N TRP A 35 4.92 -5.17 -1.80
CA TRP A 35 3.49 -5.48 -1.70
C TRP A 35 2.65 -4.94 -2.86
N ARG A 36 3.20 -4.05 -3.71
CA ARG A 36 2.46 -3.44 -4.82
C ARG A 36 1.73 -4.47 -5.70
N PRO A 37 2.33 -5.60 -6.13
CA PRO A 37 1.62 -6.57 -6.96
C PRO A 37 0.35 -7.15 -6.30
N LEU A 38 0.40 -7.38 -4.99
CA LEU A 38 -0.75 -7.88 -4.23
C LEU A 38 -1.80 -6.78 -4.02
N VAL A 39 -1.37 -5.54 -3.80
CA VAL A 39 -2.28 -4.39 -3.71
C VAL A 39 -3.00 -4.18 -5.05
N GLU A 40 -2.30 -4.26 -6.19
CA GLU A 40 -2.86 -4.16 -7.54
C GLU A 40 -3.86 -5.28 -7.88
N GLU A 41 -3.71 -6.47 -7.28
CA GLU A 41 -4.68 -7.56 -7.44
C GLU A 41 -6.00 -7.27 -6.69
N ILE A 42 -5.92 -6.55 -5.57
CA ILE A 42 -7.04 -6.37 -4.65
C ILE A 42 -7.75 -5.03 -4.85
N PHE A 43 -7.01 -3.95 -5.09
CA PHE A 43 -7.51 -2.58 -5.20
C PHE A 43 -7.48 -2.08 -6.65
N PRO A 44 -8.39 -1.16 -7.03
CA PRO A 44 -8.32 -0.52 -8.34
C PRO A 44 -7.05 0.35 -8.46
N VAL A 45 -6.59 0.53 -9.69
CA VAL A 45 -5.30 1.15 -10.01
C VAL A 45 -5.11 2.55 -9.41
N ASP A 46 -6.19 3.32 -9.27
CA ASP A 46 -6.21 4.67 -8.72
C ASP A 46 -6.15 4.72 -7.18
N GLU A 47 -6.30 3.58 -6.51
CA GLU A 47 -6.19 3.46 -5.04
C GLU A 47 -4.87 2.82 -4.58
N VAL A 48 -4.07 2.27 -5.50
CA VAL A 48 -2.85 1.51 -5.16
C VAL A 48 -1.85 2.36 -4.38
N ASP A 49 -1.59 3.58 -4.85
CA ASP A 49 -0.62 4.48 -4.19
C ASP A 49 -1.13 4.96 -2.83
N ASP A 50 -2.44 5.15 -2.68
CA ASP A 50 -3.06 5.50 -1.39
C ASP A 50 -2.88 4.37 -0.37
N VAL A 51 -3.13 3.12 -0.78
CA VAL A 51 -2.95 1.93 0.07
C VAL A 51 -1.48 1.80 0.50
N LEU A 52 -0.54 1.91 -0.44
CA LEU A 52 0.89 1.82 -0.14
C LEU A 52 1.36 2.95 0.77
N SER A 53 0.84 4.17 0.57
CA SER A 53 1.11 5.32 1.44
C SER A 53 0.66 5.07 2.88
N VAL A 54 -0.57 4.54 3.07
CA VAL A 54 -1.09 4.20 4.40
C VAL A 54 -0.28 3.07 5.02
N MET A 55 -0.01 2.00 4.26
CA MET A 55 0.79 0.85 4.71
C MET A 55 2.19 1.24 5.20
N ALA A 56 2.84 2.16 4.48
CA ALA A 56 4.18 2.64 4.82
C ALA A 56 4.23 3.35 6.17
N CYS A 57 3.12 3.95 6.61
CA CYS A 57 3.01 4.64 7.90
C CYS A 57 2.48 3.71 9.00
N GLU A 58 1.49 2.87 8.70
CA GLU A 58 0.84 2.00 9.69
C GLU A 58 1.73 0.85 10.17
N SER A 59 2.44 0.20 9.25
CA SER A 59 3.15 -1.06 9.55
C SER A 59 4.57 -1.10 9.03
N HIS A 60 5.00 -0.08 8.29
CA HIS A 60 6.29 -0.06 7.59
C HIS A 60 6.44 -1.26 6.63
N GLY A 61 5.33 -1.77 6.10
CA GLY A 61 5.32 -2.95 5.24
C GLY A 61 5.56 -4.28 5.95
N ASN A 62 5.50 -4.32 7.29
CA ASN A 62 5.68 -5.55 8.06
C ASN A 62 4.32 -6.20 8.40
N PRO A 63 3.98 -7.37 7.84
CA PRO A 63 2.70 -8.04 8.06
C PRO A 63 2.59 -8.66 9.47
N SER A 64 3.69 -8.75 10.22
CA SER A 64 3.68 -9.22 11.60
C SER A 64 3.51 -8.12 12.64
N THR A 65 3.38 -6.85 12.21
CA THR A 65 3.21 -5.70 13.10
C THR A 65 1.92 -5.84 13.90
N ARG A 66 2.03 -5.65 15.21
CA ARG A 66 0.92 -5.69 16.17
C ARG A 66 1.00 -4.48 17.07
N TYR A 67 -0.14 -3.85 17.32
CA TYR A 67 -0.27 -2.75 18.25
C TYR A 67 -1.46 -3.01 19.17
N MET A 68 -1.20 -3.03 20.49
CA MET A 68 -2.26 -3.16 21.49
C MET A 68 -2.75 -1.76 21.87
N GLU A 69 -4.01 -1.47 21.57
CA GLU A 69 -4.66 -0.24 21.98
C GLU A 69 -4.92 -0.21 23.49
N GLU A 70 -5.03 0.98 24.08
CA GLU A 70 -5.22 1.18 25.52
C GLU A 70 -6.46 0.45 26.07
N TRP A 71 -7.49 0.28 25.24
CA TRP A 71 -8.76 -0.35 25.61
C TRP A 71 -8.76 -1.88 25.45
N GLY A 72 -7.60 -2.48 25.16
CA GLY A 72 -7.42 -3.93 25.10
C GLY A 72 -7.80 -4.57 23.75
N VAL A 73 -7.82 -3.78 22.68
CA VAL A 73 -8.06 -4.26 21.31
C VAL A 73 -6.75 -4.18 20.53
N GLU A 74 -6.43 -5.22 19.76
CA GLU A 74 -5.21 -5.26 18.95
C GLU A 74 -5.49 -4.80 17.51
N SER A 75 -4.55 -4.07 16.93
CA SER A 75 -4.48 -3.74 15.51
C SER A 75 -3.32 -4.50 14.87
N VAL A 76 -3.56 -5.15 13.74
CA VAL A 76 -2.67 -6.19 13.20
C VAL A 76 -2.37 -5.99 11.71
N GLY A 77 -1.15 -6.31 11.33
CA GLY A 77 -0.73 -6.53 9.94
C GLY A 77 -0.48 -5.25 9.14
N LEU A 78 -0.44 -5.41 7.82
CA LEU A 78 0.02 -4.38 6.88
C LEU A 78 -0.76 -3.06 7.00
N MET A 79 -2.07 -3.16 7.21
CA MET A 79 -3.00 -2.03 7.28
C MET A 79 -3.51 -1.79 8.69
N GLN A 80 -2.85 -2.37 9.72
CA GLN A 80 -3.22 -2.23 11.14
C GLN A 80 -4.73 -2.38 11.38
N ILE A 81 -5.28 -3.49 10.90
CA ILE A 81 -6.71 -3.78 11.05
C ILE A 81 -7.00 -4.11 12.50
N ASN A 82 -7.89 -3.35 13.12
CA ASN A 82 -8.32 -3.54 14.49
C ASN A 82 -9.21 -4.79 14.62
N GLU A 83 -8.85 -5.71 15.51
CA GLU A 83 -9.57 -6.98 15.71
C GLU A 83 -11.00 -6.78 16.26
N GLY A 84 -11.24 -5.66 16.97
CA GLY A 84 -12.55 -5.27 17.48
C GLY A 84 -13.55 -4.88 16.38
N TRP A 85 -13.05 -4.51 15.19
CA TRP A 85 -13.87 -4.33 13.98
C TRP A 85 -14.41 -5.68 13.49
N LEU A 86 -13.56 -6.69 13.50
CA LEU A 86 -13.80 -7.97 12.82
C LEU A 86 -14.54 -9.00 13.68
N THR A 87 -14.45 -8.85 15.00
CA THR A 87 -15.23 -9.62 15.97
C THR A 87 -16.65 -9.07 16.16
N GLY A 88 -16.98 -7.93 15.54
CA GLY A 88 -18.28 -7.28 15.65
C GLY A 88 -18.54 -6.61 17.01
N TRP A 89 -17.53 -6.56 17.89
CA TRP A 89 -17.67 -5.98 19.24
C TRP A 89 -17.99 -4.49 19.20
N SER A 90 -17.37 -3.76 18.26
CA SER A 90 -17.63 -2.33 18.03
C SER A 90 -18.61 -2.07 16.88
N ARG A 91 -18.64 -2.95 15.88
CA ARG A 91 -19.46 -2.85 14.66
C ARG A 91 -19.97 -4.22 14.22
N PRO A 92 -21.12 -4.70 14.71
CA PRO A 92 -21.63 -6.05 14.42
C PRO A 92 -21.75 -6.36 12.93
N GLU A 93 -22.03 -5.37 12.10
CA GLU A 93 -22.09 -5.47 10.64
C GLU A 93 -20.75 -5.83 9.97
N TRP A 94 -19.65 -5.75 10.71
CA TRP A 94 -18.29 -6.03 10.24
C TRP A 94 -17.77 -7.40 10.67
N SER A 95 -18.63 -8.26 11.23
CA SER A 95 -18.30 -9.65 11.64
C SER A 95 -17.96 -10.59 10.47
N ILE A 96 -17.63 -10.05 9.30
CA ILE A 96 -17.54 -10.71 8.00
C ILE A 96 -16.25 -11.52 7.85
N LEU A 97 -15.25 -11.28 8.70
CA LEU A 97 -14.01 -12.02 8.60
C LEU A 97 -14.03 -13.35 9.37
N SER A 98 -14.86 -13.56 10.39
CA SER A 98 -14.93 -14.87 11.07
C SER A 98 -15.22 -16.01 10.08
N HIS A 99 -14.21 -16.84 9.78
CA HIS A 99 -14.37 -17.99 8.90
C HIS A 99 -14.89 -19.16 9.75
N ASN A 100 -16.20 -19.42 9.69
CA ASN A 100 -16.85 -20.50 10.46
C ASN A 100 -16.70 -20.38 12.00
N GLY A 101 -16.51 -19.15 12.52
CA GLY A 101 -16.28 -18.90 13.94
C GLY A 101 -14.82 -19.00 14.38
N GLU A 102 -13.89 -19.24 13.46
CA GLU A 102 -12.45 -19.20 13.75
C GLU A 102 -11.88 -17.78 13.57
N PRO A 103 -10.89 -17.38 14.39
CA PRO A 103 -10.16 -16.14 14.21
C PRO A 103 -9.49 -16.08 12.84
N VAL A 104 -9.51 -14.90 12.23
CA VAL A 104 -8.80 -14.65 10.99
C VAL A 104 -7.36 -14.32 11.26
N ASP A 105 -6.45 -14.92 10.50
CA ASP A 105 -5.04 -14.56 10.55
C ASP A 105 -4.81 -13.24 9.80
N LEU A 106 -4.80 -12.14 10.55
CA LEU A 106 -4.50 -10.81 10.01
C LEU A 106 -3.01 -10.57 9.76
N THR A 107 -2.14 -11.54 10.09
CA THR A 107 -0.73 -11.50 9.68
C THR A 107 -0.52 -12.07 8.29
N ASP A 108 -1.53 -12.73 7.70
CA ASP A 108 -1.56 -13.05 6.28
C ASP A 108 -1.79 -11.75 5.46
N PRO A 109 -0.85 -11.34 4.59
CA PRO A 109 -0.94 -10.09 3.83
C PRO A 109 -2.23 -9.95 3.00
N ALA A 110 -2.63 -11.02 2.31
CA ALA A 110 -3.80 -10.99 1.44
C ALA A 110 -5.08 -10.80 2.25
N THR A 111 -5.20 -11.56 3.33
CA THR A 111 -6.32 -11.46 4.28
C THR A 111 -6.41 -10.06 4.89
N ASN A 112 -5.29 -9.49 5.32
CA ASN A 112 -5.23 -8.14 5.88
C ASN A 112 -5.66 -7.06 4.87
N LEU A 113 -5.21 -7.18 3.61
CA LEU A 113 -5.59 -6.26 2.54
C LEU A 113 -7.06 -6.39 2.13
N GLN A 114 -7.62 -7.60 2.13
CA GLN A 114 -9.06 -7.81 1.90
C GLN A 114 -9.90 -7.19 3.02
N ALA A 115 -9.45 -7.30 4.27
CA ALA A 115 -10.07 -6.63 5.41
C ALA A 115 -10.05 -5.10 5.24
N ALA A 116 -8.89 -4.54 4.87
CA ALA A 116 -8.74 -3.10 4.61
C ALA A 116 -9.68 -2.63 3.49
N LYS A 117 -9.77 -3.41 2.40
CA LYS A 117 -10.71 -3.13 1.31
C LYS A 117 -12.14 -3.09 1.81
N PHE A 118 -12.56 -4.09 2.59
CA PHE A 118 -13.92 -4.10 3.15
C PHE A 118 -14.20 -2.85 3.99
N VAL A 119 -13.31 -2.50 4.93
CA VAL A 119 -13.48 -1.33 5.81
C VAL A 119 -13.58 -0.05 4.99
N ARG A 120 -12.65 0.19 4.07
CA ARG A 120 -12.61 1.39 3.23
C ARG A 120 -13.91 1.58 2.45
N TYR A 121 -14.33 0.55 1.72
CA TYR A 121 -15.53 0.63 0.87
C TYR A 121 -16.82 0.70 1.69
N PHE A 122 -16.84 0.13 2.90
CA PHE A 122 -17.96 0.32 3.81
C PHE A 122 -18.08 1.78 4.24
N GLU A 123 -16.98 2.41 4.68
CA GLU A 123 -16.98 3.82 5.08
C GLU A 123 -17.46 4.72 3.94
N ASP A 124 -16.92 4.53 2.72
CA ASP A 124 -17.35 5.25 1.52
C ASP A 124 -18.86 5.09 1.25
N ALA A 125 -19.37 3.85 1.33
CA ALA A 125 -20.78 3.56 1.14
C ALA A 125 -21.69 4.21 2.22
N THR A 126 -21.16 4.50 3.41
CA THR A 126 -21.86 5.24 4.47
C THR A 126 -21.74 6.76 4.35
N GLY A 127 -21.03 7.27 3.33
CA GLY A 127 -20.78 8.69 3.11
C GLY A 127 -19.76 9.29 4.07
N LEU A 128 -18.97 8.44 4.74
CA LEU A 128 -17.83 8.84 5.56
C LEU A 128 -16.57 8.91 4.70
N ASP A 129 -15.51 9.52 5.23
CA ASP A 129 -14.21 9.50 4.57
C ASP A 129 -13.72 8.04 4.48
N PRO A 130 -13.42 7.51 3.28
CA PRO A 130 -13.02 6.11 3.09
C PRO A 130 -11.79 5.71 3.92
N TRP A 131 -10.96 6.67 4.30
CA TRP A 131 -9.73 6.44 5.07
C TRP A 131 -9.85 6.83 6.55
N SER A 132 -11.06 7.15 7.02
CA SER A 132 -11.33 7.66 8.38
C SER A 132 -10.94 6.72 9.51
N GLN A 133 -10.80 5.41 9.25
CA GLN A 133 -10.46 4.42 10.26
C GLN A 133 -8.96 4.29 10.51
N TRP A 134 -8.12 4.85 9.64
CA TRP A 134 -6.67 4.80 9.76
C TRP A 134 -6.13 6.08 10.42
N ALA A 135 -5.16 5.93 11.31
CA ALA A 135 -4.46 7.09 11.87
C ALA A 135 -3.59 7.74 10.79
N CYS A 136 -2.97 6.91 9.95
CA CYS A 136 -2.26 7.33 8.76
C CYS A 136 -3.23 7.55 7.60
N GLN A 137 -3.14 8.72 6.97
CA GLN A 137 -3.98 9.08 5.84
C GLN A 137 -3.19 8.95 4.52
N PRO A 138 -3.85 8.72 3.38
CA PRO A 138 -3.18 8.82 2.08
C PRO A 138 -2.53 10.19 1.95
N GLN A 139 -1.24 10.21 1.65
CA GLN A 139 -0.56 11.46 1.41
C GLN A 139 -0.98 12.00 0.06
N ARG A 140 -1.63 13.17 0.05
CA ARG A 140 -2.01 13.84 -1.19
C ARG A 140 -0.73 14.10 -1.99
N GLN A 141 -0.64 13.51 -3.18
CA GLN A 141 0.36 13.88 -4.16
C GLN A 141 0.08 15.35 -4.57
N THR A 142 0.83 16.31 -4.00
CA THR A 142 0.76 17.73 -4.36
C THR A 142 1.55 18.04 -5.62
#